data_AF-A0A960HTJ2-F1
#
_entry.id   AF-A0A960HTJ2-F1
#
_cell.length_a   1.000
_cell.length_b   1.000
_cell.length_c   1.000
_cell.angle_alpha   90.00
_cell.angle_beta   90.00
_cell.angle_gamma   90.00
#
_symmetry.space_group_name_H-M   'P 1'
#
loop_
_entity.id
_entity.type
_entity.pdbx_description
1 polymer ?
#
loop_
_entity_poly.entity_id
_entity_poly.type
_entity_poly.pdbx_seq_one_letter_code
_entity_poly.pdbx_strand_id
1 'polypeptide(L)'
;DATVVVAPVDDLSAPYTDQARTMAGEGTDIERLGRLAQTMRFDWLLDSGAAGAGQQVALIDLFITDSRRGTEEQFVTAFALLARSLGYETRIAAGFVVPPDELASLFTIRTDHAAVWPEVLLDDGRWLPFDPVPETETTDSAPLQPPPEAQTPAAAQPPAPPPAETDETLDDETLDDTTADDGWGSWVTWVRRVATVSAIVLLPIAAVVGAVLFVKWRRRRDRLRSSDPRLRVRGAWANVTDSLVDAGLTISPAWTDDRIADQSASVVVGVPHETRRLAAMSSAVTFGTRPPDEQRRLADDAMSTARVIDEAIRRSRTRWQRLRWRLSLRSLRRPTRSPVT
;
A
#
# COMPACT_ATOMS: atom_id res chain seq x y z
N ASP A 1 -23.98 -35.22 2.70
CA ASP A 1 -24.42 -33.82 2.83
C ASP A 1 -23.30 -33.01 3.43
N ALA A 2 -22.62 -32.20 2.61
CA ALA A 2 -21.64 -31.24 3.13
C ALA A 2 -22.40 -29.97 3.49
N THR A 3 -22.39 -29.63 4.76
CA THR A 3 -23.04 -28.45 5.32
C THR A 3 -22.10 -27.24 5.25
N VAL A 4 -22.67 -26.04 5.15
CA VAL A 4 -21.94 -24.79 4.90
C VAL A 4 -21.97 -23.90 6.15
N VAL A 5 -20.86 -23.24 6.45
CA VAL A 5 -20.76 -22.36 7.62
C VAL A 5 -21.66 -21.14 7.43
N VAL A 6 -22.51 -20.89 8.43
CA VAL A 6 -23.40 -19.73 8.45
C VAL A 6 -22.75 -18.58 9.22
N ALA A 7 -22.64 -17.43 8.57
CA ALA A 7 -22.19 -16.17 9.13
C ALA A 7 -23.37 -15.16 9.24
N PRO A 8 -23.30 -14.18 10.16
CA PRO A 8 -24.26 -13.08 10.20
C PRO A 8 -24.26 -12.33 8.87
N VAL A 9 -25.46 -12.02 8.36
CA VAL A 9 -25.64 -11.21 7.16
C VAL A 9 -25.20 -9.78 7.47
N ASP A 10 -24.29 -9.22 6.64
CA ASP A 10 -23.82 -7.85 6.78
C ASP A 10 -24.75 -6.84 6.08
N ASP A 11 -24.67 -5.56 6.47
CA ASP A 11 -25.52 -4.50 5.91
C ASP A 11 -25.36 -4.32 4.39
N LEU A 12 -24.21 -4.71 3.84
CA LEU A 12 -23.93 -4.61 2.41
C LEU A 12 -24.62 -5.70 1.60
N SER A 13 -24.78 -6.90 2.15
CA SER A 13 -25.38 -8.05 1.48
C SER A 13 -26.88 -8.21 1.77
N ALA A 14 -27.36 -7.70 2.91
CA ALA A 14 -28.77 -7.79 3.32
C ALA A 14 -29.79 -7.41 2.23
N PRO A 15 -29.59 -6.35 1.42
CA PRO A 15 -30.54 -5.97 0.36
C PRO A 15 -30.79 -7.06 -0.70
N TYR A 16 -29.84 -7.99 -0.90
CA TYR A 16 -29.91 -8.99 -1.96
C TYR A 16 -30.59 -10.30 -1.55
N THR A 17 -31.10 -10.40 -0.32
CA THR A 17 -31.61 -11.65 0.26
C THR A 17 -32.76 -12.25 -0.56
N ASP A 18 -33.73 -11.43 -0.98
CA ASP A 18 -34.91 -11.92 -1.70
C ASP A 18 -34.57 -12.40 -3.11
N GLN A 19 -33.70 -11.67 -3.80
CA GLN A 19 -33.18 -12.08 -5.11
C GLN A 19 -32.36 -13.36 -5.00
N ALA A 20 -31.46 -13.44 -4.00
CA ALA A 20 -30.65 -14.64 -3.76
C ALA A 20 -31.51 -15.86 -3.45
N ARG A 21 -32.57 -15.72 -2.64
CA ARG A 21 -33.52 -16.82 -2.35
C ARG A 21 -34.25 -17.28 -3.60
N THR A 22 -34.67 -16.34 -4.44
CA THR A 22 -35.37 -16.63 -5.70
C THR A 22 -34.48 -17.41 -6.66
N MET A 23 -33.23 -16.97 -6.86
CA MET A 23 -32.26 -17.64 -7.72
C MET A 23 -31.83 -19.00 -7.15
N ALA A 24 -31.54 -19.03 -5.85
CA ALA A 24 -31.04 -20.24 -5.18
C ALA A 24 -32.11 -21.32 -5.06
N GLY A 25 -33.40 -20.97 -4.94
CA GLY A 25 -34.51 -21.90 -4.76
C GLY A 25 -34.38 -22.82 -3.55
N GLU A 26 -35.06 -23.96 -3.60
CA GLU A 26 -35.02 -25.01 -2.57
C GLU A 26 -33.91 -26.05 -2.85
N GLY A 27 -33.46 -26.74 -1.80
CA GLY A 27 -32.45 -27.79 -1.88
C GLY A 27 -31.42 -27.69 -0.76
N THR A 28 -30.37 -28.52 -0.84
CA THR A 28 -29.20 -28.45 0.03
C THR A 28 -28.39 -27.16 -0.21
N ASP A 29 -27.56 -26.74 0.73
CA ASP A 29 -26.78 -25.50 0.61
C ASP A 29 -25.89 -25.48 -0.64
N ILE A 30 -25.27 -26.62 -0.98
CA ILE A 30 -24.46 -26.77 -2.20
C ILE A 30 -25.32 -26.67 -3.46
N GLU A 31 -26.50 -27.29 -3.50
CA GLU A 31 -27.40 -27.18 -4.65
C GLU A 31 -27.88 -25.74 -4.84
N ARG A 32 -28.16 -25.05 -3.74
CA ARG A 32 -28.57 -23.64 -3.73
C ARG A 32 -27.46 -22.73 -4.26
N LEU A 33 -26.22 -22.88 -3.77
CA LEU A 33 -25.05 -22.14 -4.24
C LEU A 33 -24.71 -22.47 -5.70
N GLY A 34 -24.77 -23.75 -6.07
CA GLY A 34 -24.52 -24.22 -7.43
C GLY A 34 -25.55 -23.66 -8.42
N ARG A 35 -26.83 -23.58 -8.03
CA ARG A 35 -27.88 -22.96 -8.84
C ARG A 35 -27.62 -21.47 -9.01
N LEU A 36 -27.23 -20.77 -7.93
CA LEU A 36 -26.89 -19.36 -7.99
C LEU A 36 -25.74 -19.09 -8.99
N ALA A 37 -24.67 -19.88 -8.92
CA ALA A 37 -23.55 -19.79 -9.86
C ALA A 37 -24.00 -20.08 -11.31
N GLN A 38 -24.80 -21.13 -11.52
CA GLN A 38 -25.28 -21.51 -12.85
C GLN A 38 -26.22 -20.47 -13.46
N THR A 39 -27.15 -19.91 -12.68
CA THR A 39 -28.04 -18.83 -13.16
C THR A 39 -27.21 -17.63 -13.62
N MET A 40 -26.19 -17.23 -12.86
CA MET A 40 -25.30 -16.15 -13.29
C MET A 40 -24.52 -16.55 -14.56
N ARG A 41 -23.93 -17.75 -14.59
CA ARG A 41 -23.12 -18.23 -15.71
C ARG A 41 -23.89 -18.32 -17.03
N PHE A 42 -25.16 -18.71 -17.00
CA PHE A 42 -25.94 -19.00 -18.20
C PHE A 42 -26.94 -17.90 -18.57
N ASP A 43 -27.46 -17.13 -17.60
CA ASP A 43 -28.52 -16.16 -17.87
C ASP A 43 -28.03 -14.70 -17.88
N TRP A 44 -26.80 -14.44 -17.43
CA TRP A 44 -26.21 -13.09 -17.38
C TRP A 44 -25.11 -12.94 -18.43
N LEU A 45 -24.73 -11.70 -18.75
CA LEU A 45 -23.85 -11.38 -19.87
C LEU A 45 -22.47 -10.91 -19.39
N LEU A 46 -21.42 -11.63 -19.77
CA LEU A 46 -20.04 -11.17 -19.59
C LEU A 46 -19.69 -10.11 -20.64
N ASP A 47 -19.23 -8.95 -20.20
CA ASP A 47 -18.78 -7.84 -21.05
C ASP A 47 -17.65 -7.08 -20.35
N SER A 48 -16.40 -7.30 -20.80
CA SER A 48 -15.22 -6.64 -20.24
C SER A 48 -15.18 -5.13 -20.52
N GLY A 49 -15.95 -4.66 -21.50
CA GLY A 49 -16.07 -3.26 -21.89
C GLY A 49 -17.29 -2.54 -21.31
N ALA A 50 -18.08 -3.20 -20.45
CA ALA A 50 -19.32 -2.64 -19.92
C ALA A 50 -19.10 -1.27 -19.24
N ALA A 51 -19.89 -0.26 -19.65
CA ALA A 51 -19.89 1.04 -19.01
C ALA A 51 -20.39 0.89 -17.55
N GLY A 52 -19.62 1.37 -16.58
CA GLY A 52 -19.87 1.08 -15.17
C GLY A 52 -19.06 -0.12 -14.63
N ALA A 53 -18.06 -0.61 -15.39
CA ALA A 53 -17.00 -1.45 -14.84
C ALA A 53 -16.36 -0.76 -13.62
N GLY A 54 -16.47 -1.39 -12.46
CA GLY A 54 -15.97 -0.85 -11.21
C GLY A 54 -16.55 -1.56 -9.97
N GLN A 55 -15.82 -1.48 -8.86
CA GLN A 55 -16.18 -2.08 -7.58
C GLN A 55 -16.97 -1.13 -6.67
N GLN A 56 -17.52 -0.04 -7.21
CA GLN A 56 -18.34 0.87 -6.44
C GLN A 56 -19.66 0.18 -6.09
N VAL A 57 -20.10 0.29 -4.84
CA VAL A 57 -21.30 -0.39 -4.34
C VAL A 57 -22.52 -0.14 -5.24
N ALA A 58 -22.72 1.10 -5.70
CA ALA A 58 -23.82 1.46 -6.58
C ALA A 58 -23.77 0.75 -7.96
N LEU A 59 -22.58 0.48 -8.50
CA LEU A 59 -22.41 -0.20 -9.78
C LEU A 59 -22.65 -1.71 -9.63
N ILE A 60 -22.20 -2.29 -8.51
CA ILE A 60 -22.50 -3.69 -8.18
C ILE A 60 -24.00 -3.88 -7.92
N ASP A 61 -24.63 -2.93 -7.24
CA ASP A 61 -26.08 -2.94 -7.00
C ASP A 61 -26.86 -2.91 -8.31
N LEU A 62 -26.51 -1.99 -9.22
CA LEU A 62 -27.11 -1.92 -10.56
C LEU A 62 -26.89 -3.21 -11.36
N PHE A 63 -25.69 -3.80 -11.25
CA PHE A 63 -25.37 -5.05 -11.94
C PHE A 63 -26.23 -6.21 -11.45
N ILE A 64 -26.39 -6.37 -10.13
CA ILE A 64 -27.18 -7.45 -9.54
C ILE A 64 -28.67 -7.26 -9.86
N THR A 65 -29.19 -6.04 -9.70
CA THR A 65 -30.63 -5.78 -9.73
C THR A 65 -31.19 -5.54 -11.12
N ASP A 66 -30.42 -4.97 -12.03
CA ASP A 66 -30.91 -4.49 -13.33
C ASP A 66 -30.06 -5.00 -14.50
N SER A 67 -28.79 -4.58 -14.64
CA SER A 67 -28.07 -4.74 -15.90
C SER A 67 -27.75 -6.19 -16.24
N ARG A 68 -27.37 -7.02 -15.23
CA ARG A 68 -26.89 -8.41 -15.37
C ARG A 68 -25.88 -8.57 -16.51
N ARG A 69 -25.16 -7.49 -16.80
CA ARG A 69 -24.16 -7.37 -17.86
C ARG A 69 -22.97 -6.61 -17.27
N GLY A 70 -21.81 -7.25 -17.24
CA GLY A 70 -20.67 -6.71 -16.48
C GLY A 70 -19.38 -7.51 -16.61
N THR A 71 -18.36 -7.06 -15.88
CA THR A 71 -17.01 -7.66 -15.91
C THR A 71 -16.89 -8.88 -15.00
N GLU A 72 -15.84 -9.68 -15.18
CA GLU A 72 -15.53 -10.84 -14.33
C GLU A 72 -15.55 -10.48 -12.83
N GLU A 73 -14.98 -9.33 -12.45
CA GLU A 73 -14.97 -8.87 -11.07
C GLU A 73 -16.36 -8.58 -10.53
N GLN A 74 -17.27 -8.06 -11.38
CA GLN A 74 -18.66 -7.81 -10.98
C GLN A 74 -19.41 -9.12 -10.75
N PHE A 75 -19.21 -10.13 -11.61
CA PHE A 75 -19.75 -11.48 -11.42
C PHE A 75 -19.28 -12.12 -10.12
N VAL A 76 -17.97 -12.14 -9.88
CA VAL A 76 -17.37 -12.73 -8.68
C VAL A 76 -17.84 -12.00 -7.41
N THR A 77 -17.90 -10.67 -7.46
CA THR A 77 -18.38 -9.84 -6.34
C THR A 77 -19.87 -10.05 -6.08
N ALA A 78 -20.69 -10.06 -7.12
CA ALA A 78 -22.13 -10.28 -7.01
C ALA A 78 -22.46 -11.65 -6.43
N PHE A 79 -21.80 -12.71 -6.90
CA PHE A 79 -21.96 -14.05 -6.33
C PHE A 79 -21.64 -14.04 -4.84
N ALA A 80 -20.54 -13.41 -4.43
CA ALA A 80 -20.15 -13.34 -3.03
C ALA A 80 -21.18 -12.59 -2.16
N LEU A 81 -21.75 -11.49 -2.66
CA LEU A 81 -22.80 -10.74 -1.96
C LEU A 81 -24.12 -11.51 -1.87
N LEU A 82 -24.52 -12.18 -2.95
CA LEU A 82 -25.71 -13.03 -2.99
C LEU A 82 -25.57 -14.26 -2.07
N ALA A 83 -24.39 -14.87 -2.00
CA ALA A 83 -24.13 -15.99 -1.08
C ALA A 83 -24.13 -15.52 0.39
N ARG A 84 -23.49 -14.37 0.68
CA ARG A 84 -23.50 -13.77 2.03
C ARG A 84 -24.88 -13.32 2.49
N SER A 85 -25.74 -12.86 1.58
CA SER A 85 -27.13 -12.47 1.92
C SER A 85 -27.98 -13.67 2.36
N LEU A 86 -27.61 -14.88 1.93
CA LEU A 86 -28.18 -16.14 2.40
C LEU A 86 -27.54 -16.65 3.69
N GLY A 87 -26.53 -15.95 4.21
CA GLY A 87 -25.80 -16.29 5.42
C GLY A 87 -24.58 -17.15 5.19
N TYR A 88 -24.14 -17.43 3.96
CA TYR A 88 -22.98 -18.30 3.73
C TYR A 88 -21.65 -17.54 3.89
N GLU A 89 -20.73 -18.10 4.67
CA GLU A 89 -19.39 -17.52 4.82
C GLU A 89 -18.62 -17.64 3.49
N THR A 90 -18.44 -16.50 2.83
CA THR A 90 -17.91 -16.42 1.46
C THR A 90 -16.71 -15.47 1.41
N ARG A 91 -15.68 -15.82 0.64
CA ARG A 91 -14.53 -14.96 0.33
C ARG A 91 -14.27 -14.93 -1.18
N ILE A 92 -13.45 -13.96 -1.61
CA ILE A 92 -12.93 -13.91 -2.98
C ILE A 92 -11.47 -14.31 -2.90
N ALA A 93 -11.09 -15.31 -3.69
CA ALA A 93 -9.71 -15.72 -3.90
C ALA A 93 -9.19 -15.14 -5.22
N ALA A 94 -7.89 -14.90 -5.28
CA ALA A 94 -7.19 -14.44 -6.47
C ALA A 94 -5.94 -15.28 -6.64
N GLY A 95 -5.61 -15.65 -7.87
CA GLY A 95 -4.47 -16.50 -8.16
C GLY A 95 -4.24 -16.67 -9.64
N PHE A 96 -3.61 -17.79 -10.01
CA PHE A 96 -3.40 -18.16 -11.40
C PHE A 96 -4.08 -19.50 -11.66
N VAL A 97 -4.96 -19.56 -12.66
CA VAL A 97 -5.64 -20.78 -13.09
C VAL A 97 -4.90 -21.32 -14.30
N VAL A 98 -4.52 -22.60 -14.21
CA VAL A 98 -3.77 -23.29 -15.28
C VAL A 98 -4.63 -24.44 -15.80
N PRO A 99 -4.83 -24.54 -17.12
CA PRO A 99 -5.51 -25.67 -17.73
C PRO A 99 -4.87 -27.02 -17.34
N PRO A 100 -5.67 -28.04 -16.98
CA PRO A 100 -5.15 -29.34 -16.52
C PRO A 100 -4.20 -30.03 -17.51
N ASP A 101 -4.37 -29.78 -18.80
CA ASP A 101 -3.56 -30.31 -19.91
C ASP A 101 -2.15 -29.69 -19.97
N GLU A 102 -1.94 -28.52 -19.37
CA GLU A 102 -0.65 -27.82 -19.35
C GLU A 102 0.21 -28.18 -18.11
N LEU A 103 -0.37 -28.86 -17.11
CA LEU A 103 0.29 -29.26 -15.86
C LEU A 103 1.33 -30.38 -16.02
N ALA A 104 1.39 -31.07 -17.16
CA ALA A 104 2.27 -32.22 -17.39
C ALA A 104 3.76 -31.84 -17.65
N SER A 105 4.09 -30.54 -17.74
CA SER A 105 5.44 -30.06 -18.08
C SER A 105 5.85 -28.83 -17.25
N LEU A 106 7.09 -28.37 -17.43
CA LEU A 106 7.53 -27.07 -16.89
C LEU A 106 6.65 -25.96 -17.50
N PHE A 107 5.66 -25.50 -16.73
CA PHE A 107 4.71 -24.50 -17.17
C PHE A 107 5.13 -23.08 -16.79
N THR A 108 5.04 -22.15 -17.74
CA THR A 108 5.31 -20.73 -17.48
C THR A 108 4.01 -20.01 -17.16
N ILE A 109 3.85 -19.58 -15.92
CA ILE A 109 2.73 -18.74 -15.50
C ILE A 109 2.91 -17.33 -16.07
N ARG A 110 1.89 -16.83 -16.75
CA ARG A 110 1.83 -15.50 -17.36
C ARG A 110 0.65 -14.73 -16.78
N THR A 111 0.61 -13.42 -17.03
CA THR A 111 -0.41 -12.51 -16.48
C THR A 111 -1.83 -12.85 -16.96
N ASP A 112 -1.98 -13.43 -18.14
CA ASP A 112 -3.25 -13.91 -18.70
C ASP A 112 -3.82 -15.14 -17.98
N HIS A 113 -3.04 -15.83 -17.14
CA HIS A 113 -3.56 -16.87 -16.25
C HIS A 113 -4.13 -16.30 -14.94
N ALA A 114 -3.97 -15.00 -14.68
CA ALA A 114 -4.49 -14.40 -13.46
C ALA A 114 -6.02 -14.44 -13.47
N ALA A 115 -6.62 -14.96 -12.41
CA ALA A 115 -8.06 -15.10 -12.27
C ALA A 115 -8.51 -14.82 -10.84
N VAL A 116 -9.79 -14.49 -10.69
CA VAL A 116 -10.46 -14.30 -9.40
C VAL A 116 -11.68 -15.21 -9.32
N TRP A 117 -11.93 -15.82 -8.17
CA TRP A 117 -13.09 -16.69 -7.98
C TRP A 117 -13.65 -16.58 -6.56
N PRO A 118 -14.97 -16.75 -6.38
CA PRO A 118 -15.56 -16.86 -5.04
C PRO A 118 -15.34 -18.25 -4.44
N GLU A 119 -15.14 -18.29 -3.14
CA GLU A 119 -15.09 -19.52 -2.36
C GLU A 119 -16.02 -19.44 -1.15
N VAL A 120 -16.70 -20.55 -0.83
CA VAL A 120 -17.60 -20.66 0.32
C VAL A 120 -17.03 -21.66 1.34
N LEU A 121 -17.09 -21.31 2.62
CA LEU A 121 -16.57 -22.15 3.71
C LEU A 121 -17.54 -23.29 4.04
N LEU A 122 -17.06 -24.52 3.93
CA LEU A 122 -17.76 -25.72 4.37
C LEU A 122 -17.55 -25.94 5.88
N ASP A 123 -18.48 -26.65 6.53
CA ASP A 123 -18.43 -26.96 7.96
C ASP A 123 -17.22 -27.81 8.37
N ASP A 124 -16.62 -28.52 7.41
CA ASP A 124 -15.37 -29.25 7.62
C ASP A 124 -14.10 -28.36 7.57
N GLY A 125 -14.28 -27.04 7.43
CA GLY A 125 -13.23 -26.03 7.40
C GLY A 125 -12.58 -25.81 6.04
N ARG A 126 -13.04 -26.49 4.98
CA ARG A 126 -12.52 -26.32 3.62
C ARG A 126 -13.25 -25.20 2.89
N TRP A 127 -12.55 -24.57 1.95
CA TRP A 127 -13.13 -23.58 1.05
C TRP A 127 -13.45 -24.26 -0.29
N LEU A 128 -14.71 -24.15 -0.74
CA LEU A 128 -15.18 -24.70 -2.00
C LEU A 128 -15.29 -23.57 -3.04
N PRO A 129 -14.56 -23.63 -4.17
CA PRO A 129 -14.66 -22.63 -5.23
C PRO A 129 -15.95 -22.78 -6.03
N PHE A 130 -16.47 -21.65 -6.51
CA PHE A 130 -17.59 -21.57 -7.45
C PHE A 130 -17.18 -20.75 -8.67
N ASP A 131 -17.78 -21.04 -9.82
CA ASP A 131 -17.53 -20.30 -11.06
C ASP A 131 -18.85 -19.72 -11.60
N PRO A 132 -19.16 -18.46 -11.23
CA PRO A 132 -20.38 -17.78 -11.69
C PRO A 132 -20.20 -17.08 -13.05
N VAL A 133 -19.00 -17.09 -13.63
CA VAL A 133 -18.66 -16.25 -14.79
C VAL A 133 -18.99 -17.01 -16.07
N PRO A 134 -19.71 -16.43 -17.05
CA PRO A 134 -19.91 -17.05 -18.37
C PRO A 134 -18.58 -17.38 -19.07
N GLU A 135 -18.52 -18.51 -19.80
CA GLU A 135 -17.29 -18.91 -20.54
C GLU A 135 -17.00 -18.02 -21.76
N THR A 136 -18.04 -17.41 -22.31
CA THR A 136 -17.97 -16.61 -23.53
C THR A 136 -18.40 -15.18 -23.26
N GLU A 137 -17.58 -14.24 -23.70
CA GLU A 137 -17.92 -12.82 -23.70
C GLU A 137 -19.00 -12.52 -24.73
N THR A 138 -19.89 -11.58 -24.40
CA THR A 138 -20.96 -11.15 -25.32
C THR A 138 -20.39 -10.36 -26.50
N THR A 139 -20.85 -10.68 -27.71
CA THR A 139 -20.43 -9.97 -28.94
C THR A 139 -21.29 -8.73 -29.22
N ASP A 140 -22.33 -8.49 -28.43
CA ASP A 140 -23.35 -7.47 -28.73
C ASP A 140 -22.85 -6.07 -28.30
N SER A 141 -22.10 -5.42 -29.18
CA SER A 141 -21.51 -4.09 -28.98
C SER A 141 -22.58 -2.98 -29.03
N ALA A 142 -23.25 -2.70 -27.91
CA ALA A 142 -23.98 -1.44 -27.74
C ALA A 142 -23.23 -0.55 -26.75
N PRO A 143 -22.51 0.50 -27.20
CA PRO A 143 -21.80 1.40 -26.30
C PRO A 143 -22.82 2.23 -25.51
N LEU A 144 -22.87 2.04 -24.19
CA LEU A 144 -23.55 2.97 -23.29
C LEU A 144 -22.66 4.23 -23.13
N GLN A 145 -23.24 5.40 -23.44
CA GLN A 145 -22.54 6.68 -23.34
C GLN A 145 -22.15 6.96 -21.88
N PRO A 146 -20.91 7.41 -21.60
CA PRO A 146 -20.52 7.82 -20.26
C PRO A 146 -21.33 9.07 -19.81
N PRO A 147 -21.65 9.21 -18.51
CA PRO A 147 -22.30 10.41 -17.99
C PRO A 147 -21.41 11.65 -18.21
N PRO A 148 -22.00 12.84 -18.45
CA PRO A 148 -21.22 14.05 -18.66
C PRO A 148 -20.47 14.44 -17.38
N GLU A 149 -19.14 14.53 -17.48
CA GLU A 149 -18.29 15.06 -16.41
C GLU A 149 -18.66 16.51 -16.10
N ALA A 150 -19.02 16.78 -14.84
CA ALA A 150 -19.20 18.13 -14.35
C ALA A 150 -17.82 18.83 -14.26
N GLN A 151 -17.53 19.68 -15.24
CA GLN A 151 -16.35 20.52 -15.24
C GLN A 151 -16.39 21.49 -14.05
N THR A 152 -15.39 21.40 -13.17
CA THR A 152 -15.19 22.41 -12.11
C THR A 152 -14.52 23.64 -12.73
N PRO A 153 -15.03 24.87 -12.55
CA PRO A 153 -14.40 26.06 -13.10
C PRO A 153 -13.02 26.32 -12.48
N ALA A 154 -12.03 26.60 -13.32
CA ALA A 154 -10.70 27.07 -12.90
C ALA A 154 -10.81 28.45 -12.22
N ALA A 155 -10.22 28.59 -11.03
CA ALA A 155 -10.13 29.87 -10.34
C ALA A 155 -9.08 30.79 -10.98
N ALA A 156 -9.42 32.08 -11.08
CA ALA A 156 -8.66 33.15 -11.72
C ALA A 156 -7.41 33.59 -10.92
N GLN A 157 -6.32 33.93 -11.61
CA GLN A 157 -5.16 34.66 -11.05
C GLN A 157 -5.37 36.19 -11.14
N PRO A 158 -4.94 36.98 -10.15
CA PRO A 158 -4.83 38.44 -10.29
C PRO A 158 -3.50 38.90 -10.95
N PRO A 159 -3.45 40.10 -11.56
CA PRO A 159 -2.33 40.60 -12.37
C PRO A 159 -1.26 41.42 -11.61
N ALA A 160 -0.14 41.69 -12.31
CA ALA A 160 1.08 42.44 -11.90
C ALA A 160 0.91 43.99 -11.81
N PRO A 161 1.90 44.76 -11.28
CA PRO A 161 2.82 45.49 -12.18
C PRO A 161 4.27 45.80 -11.67
N PRO A 162 5.18 46.32 -12.55
CA PRO A 162 6.57 46.79 -12.28
C PRO A 162 6.66 48.34 -12.26
N PRO A 163 7.79 49.04 -12.56
CA PRO A 163 9.21 48.98 -12.12
C PRO A 163 9.66 50.32 -11.45
N ALA A 164 10.94 50.45 -11.07
CA ALA A 164 11.60 51.77 -11.00
C ALA A 164 13.08 51.63 -11.41
N GLU A 165 13.43 52.38 -12.45
CA GLU A 165 14.78 52.68 -12.92
C GLU A 165 15.41 53.80 -12.07
N THR A 166 16.73 53.99 -12.22
CA THR A 166 17.39 55.28 -12.55
C THR A 166 18.76 55.45 -11.85
N ASP A 167 19.77 55.40 -12.71
CA ASP A 167 21.00 56.21 -12.86
C ASP A 167 22.06 56.27 -11.75
N GLU A 168 23.26 55.77 -12.05
CA GLU A 168 24.45 56.48 -12.55
C GLU A 168 25.20 57.25 -11.45
N THR A 169 26.46 56.86 -11.21
CA THR A 169 27.60 57.74 -11.49
C THR A 169 28.91 56.96 -11.33
N LEU A 170 29.76 57.10 -12.33
CA LEU A 170 31.18 56.79 -12.32
C LEU A 170 31.91 57.82 -11.46
N ASP A 171 32.98 57.41 -10.77
CA ASP A 171 34.31 58.01 -10.92
C ASP A 171 35.34 57.33 -10.00
N ASP A 172 36.59 57.64 -10.31
CA ASP A 172 37.74 56.76 -10.43
C ASP A 172 38.72 56.85 -9.24
N GLU A 173 39.73 55.99 -9.34
CA GLU A 173 41.11 56.14 -8.88
C GLU A 173 41.58 55.63 -7.49
N THR A 174 42.54 54.72 -7.62
CA THR A 174 43.88 54.66 -7.01
C THR A 174 44.19 53.66 -5.90
N LEU A 175 45.38 53.07 -6.10
CA LEU A 175 46.05 51.97 -5.41
C LEU A 175 46.96 52.46 -4.28
N ASP A 176 47.17 51.55 -3.33
CA ASP A 176 48.31 51.39 -2.39
C ASP A 176 48.58 52.54 -1.39
N ASP A 177 49.07 52.34 -0.16
CA ASP A 177 50.08 51.37 0.29
C ASP A 177 50.11 51.22 1.84
N THR A 178 50.71 50.12 2.28
CA THR A 178 51.57 49.87 3.49
C THR A 178 51.06 49.82 4.95
N THR A 179 51.19 48.59 5.50
CA THR A 179 51.86 48.12 6.76
C THR A 179 51.46 48.67 8.15
N ALA A 180 50.92 47.81 9.03
CA ALA A 180 51.58 47.05 10.14
C ALA A 180 51.49 47.83 11.47
N ASP A 181 51.21 47.30 12.66
CA ASP A 181 51.32 45.97 13.27
C ASP A 181 50.35 45.95 14.50
N ASP A 182 49.95 44.77 15.02
CA ASP A 182 49.54 44.58 16.42
C ASP A 182 49.15 43.11 16.67
N GLY A 183 50.18 42.30 16.97
CA GLY A 183 50.19 40.83 17.04
C GLY A 183 49.35 40.13 18.12
N TRP A 184 48.37 40.79 18.74
CA TRP A 184 47.39 40.12 19.64
C TRP A 184 45.93 40.31 19.19
N GLY A 185 45.61 41.43 18.51
CA GLY A 185 44.31 41.65 17.87
C GLY A 185 44.14 40.85 16.58
N SER A 186 45.23 40.52 15.89
CA SER A 186 45.24 39.71 14.67
C SER A 186 44.80 38.26 14.93
N TRP A 187 45.24 37.65 16.03
CA TRP A 187 44.81 36.31 16.45
C TRP A 187 43.30 36.29 16.76
N VAL A 188 42.79 37.26 17.53
CA VAL A 188 41.36 37.31 17.89
C VAL A 188 40.49 37.57 16.67
N THR A 189 40.92 38.46 15.76
CA THR A 189 40.19 38.74 14.52
C THR A 189 40.28 37.59 13.52
N TRP A 190 41.41 36.87 13.45
CA TRP A 190 41.56 35.66 12.66
C TRP A 190 40.69 34.51 13.19
N VAL A 191 40.70 34.24 14.50
CA VAL A 191 39.81 33.26 15.14
C VAL A 191 38.35 33.64 14.94
N ARG A 192 37.99 34.93 15.08
CA ARG A 192 36.62 35.41 14.86
C ARG A 192 36.20 35.23 13.40
N ARG A 193 37.06 35.57 12.42
CA ARG A 193 36.80 35.38 10.97
C ARG A 193 36.65 33.90 10.61
N VAL A 194 37.54 33.05 11.11
CA VAL A 194 37.45 31.60 10.93
C VAL A 194 36.17 31.06 11.57
N ALA A 195 35.78 31.56 12.75
CA ALA A 195 34.56 31.17 13.43
C ALA A 195 33.29 31.64 12.69
N THR A 196 33.24 32.87 12.15
CA THR A 196 32.10 33.33 11.34
C THR A 196 32.00 32.59 10.02
N VAL A 197 33.10 32.38 9.30
CA VAL A 197 33.09 31.59 8.05
C VAL A 197 32.70 30.15 8.34
N SER A 198 33.23 29.54 9.41
CA SER A 198 32.84 28.20 9.84
C SER A 198 31.36 28.16 10.25
N ALA A 199 30.84 29.17 10.95
CA ALA A 199 29.43 29.24 11.31
C ALA A 199 28.53 29.38 10.08
N ILE A 200 28.90 30.22 9.10
CA ILE A 200 28.16 30.40 7.83
C ILE A 200 28.06 29.08 7.06
N VAL A 201 29.09 28.22 7.12
CA VAL A 201 29.09 26.92 6.45
C VAL A 201 28.43 25.82 7.31
N LEU A 202 28.68 25.78 8.62
CA LEU A 202 28.21 24.71 9.50
C LEU A 202 26.74 24.87 9.90
N LEU A 203 26.23 26.09 10.08
CA LEU A 203 24.81 26.33 10.39
C LEU A 203 23.85 25.75 9.35
N PRO A 204 23.99 26.02 8.04
CA PRO A 204 23.08 25.46 7.04
C PRO A 204 23.20 23.94 6.97
N ILE A 205 24.41 23.37 7.11
CA ILE A 205 24.60 21.91 7.17
C ILE A 205 23.87 21.32 8.38
N ALA A 206 24.03 21.92 9.56
CA ALA A 206 23.36 21.50 10.79
C ALA A 206 21.82 21.64 10.67
N ALA A 207 21.33 22.70 10.02
CA ALA A 207 19.92 22.90 9.76
C ALA A 207 19.34 21.81 8.84
N VAL A 208 20.04 21.46 7.76
CA VAL A 208 19.62 20.37 6.85
C VAL A 208 19.64 19.02 7.57
N VAL A 209 20.70 18.72 8.32
CA VAL A 209 20.79 17.49 9.13
C VAL A 209 19.66 17.43 10.16
N GLY A 210 19.41 18.54 10.87
CA GLY A 210 18.32 18.67 11.83
C GLY A 210 16.95 18.45 11.20
N ALA A 211 16.70 19.06 10.04
CA ALA A 211 15.45 18.89 9.30
C ALA A 211 15.22 17.44 8.87
N VAL A 212 16.25 16.75 8.35
CA VAL A 212 16.18 15.34 7.97
C VAL A 212 15.85 14.46 9.17
N LEU A 213 16.58 14.64 10.28
CA LEU A 213 16.33 13.89 11.51
C LEU A 213 14.94 14.16 12.08
N PHE A 214 14.48 15.41 12.01
CA PHE A 214 13.14 15.82 12.44
C PHE A 214 12.04 15.16 11.59
N VAL A 215 12.17 15.15 10.27
CA VAL A 215 11.21 14.49 9.36
C VAL A 215 11.14 12.99 9.65
N LYS A 216 12.29 12.31 9.81
CA LYS A 216 12.32 10.88 10.13
C LYS A 216 11.75 10.60 11.51
N TRP A 217 12.04 11.45 12.49
CA TRP A 217 11.47 11.34 13.84
C TRP A 217 9.95 11.53 13.83
N ARG A 218 9.44 12.55 13.12
CA ARG A 218 8.01 12.83 12.99
C ARG A 218 7.29 11.67 12.30
N ARG A 219 7.78 11.19 11.16
CA ARG A 219 7.23 10.01 10.47
C ARG A 219 7.17 8.78 11.36
N ARG A 220 8.27 8.50 12.07
CA ARG A 220 8.35 7.38 13.01
C ARG A 220 7.34 7.56 14.15
N ARG A 221 7.25 8.77 14.70
CA ARG A 221 6.32 9.12 15.77
C ARG A 221 4.86 8.93 15.34
N ASP A 222 4.50 9.45 14.17
CA ASP A 222 3.13 9.41 13.66
C ASP A 222 2.72 7.96 13.36
N ARG A 223 3.59 7.17 12.72
CA ARG A 223 3.36 5.73 12.43
C ARG A 223 3.22 4.86 13.67
N LEU A 224 3.95 5.17 14.75
CA LEU A 224 3.94 4.37 15.98
C LEU A 224 2.91 4.83 17.02
N ARG A 225 2.33 6.03 16.87
CA ARG A 225 1.35 6.59 17.81
C ARG A 225 -0.09 6.57 17.30
N SER A 226 -0.38 5.83 16.23
CA SER A 226 -1.76 5.66 15.76
C SER A 226 -2.64 5.04 16.87
N SER A 227 -3.89 5.51 16.98
CA SER A 227 -4.89 4.94 17.89
C SER A 227 -5.35 3.55 17.44
N ASP A 228 -5.28 3.26 16.15
CA ASP A 228 -5.61 1.96 15.57
C ASP A 228 -4.43 0.98 15.70
N PRO A 229 -4.60 -0.16 16.41
CA PRO A 229 -3.57 -1.20 16.51
C PRO A 229 -3.06 -1.73 15.17
N ARG A 230 -3.91 -1.86 14.15
CA ARG A 230 -3.52 -2.37 12.82
C ARG A 230 -2.55 -1.42 12.13
N LEU A 231 -2.82 -0.11 12.22
CA LEU A 231 -1.94 0.92 11.68
C LEU A 231 -0.60 0.97 12.41
N ARG A 232 -0.56 0.67 13.72
CA ARG A 232 0.72 0.56 14.45
C ARG A 232 1.57 -0.60 13.96
N VAL A 233 0.97 -1.76 13.65
CA VAL A 233 1.70 -2.93 13.09
C VAL A 233 2.25 -2.59 11.71
N ARG A 234 1.40 -2.08 10.80
CA ARG A 234 1.84 -1.63 9.46
C ARG A 234 2.93 -0.55 9.55
N GLY A 235 2.76 0.40 10.46
CA GLY A 235 3.73 1.45 10.74
C GLY A 235 5.06 0.91 11.29
N ALA A 236 5.03 -0.13 12.13
CA ALA A 236 6.23 -0.81 12.62
C ALA A 236 7.00 -1.50 11.48
N TRP A 237 6.28 -2.19 10.60
CA TRP A 237 6.88 -2.81 9.41
C TRP A 237 7.45 -1.78 8.45
N ALA A 238 6.70 -0.74 8.09
CA ALA A 238 7.15 0.36 7.23
C ALA A 238 8.41 1.06 7.79
N ASN A 239 8.53 1.20 9.11
CA ASN A 239 9.73 1.76 9.73
C ASN A 239 10.95 0.82 9.64
N VAL A 240 10.74 -0.50 9.74
CA VAL A 240 11.80 -1.49 9.57
C VAL A 240 12.26 -1.55 8.11
N THR A 241 11.35 -1.56 7.14
CA THR A 241 11.71 -1.55 5.73
C THR A 241 12.43 -0.27 5.33
N ASP A 242 12.01 0.91 5.81
CA ASP A 242 12.75 2.16 5.65
C ASP A 242 14.16 2.06 6.24
N SER A 243 14.30 1.43 7.42
CA SER A 243 15.60 1.22 8.07
C SER A 243 16.50 0.28 7.28
N LEU A 244 15.95 -0.77 6.67
CA LEU A 244 16.66 -1.71 5.79
C LEU A 244 17.11 -1.02 4.48
N VAL A 245 16.25 -0.19 3.89
CA VAL A 245 16.58 0.63 2.71
C VAL A 245 17.72 1.59 3.01
N ASP A 246 17.62 2.31 4.14
CA ASP A 246 18.65 3.24 4.59
C ASP A 246 19.98 2.51 4.87
N ALA A 247 19.88 1.25 5.26
CA ALA A 247 20.99 0.37 5.56
C ALA A 247 21.64 -0.24 4.30
N GLY A 248 20.99 -0.20 3.14
CA GLY A 248 21.54 -0.73 1.90
C GLY A 248 20.53 -1.37 0.94
N LEU A 249 19.40 -1.83 1.44
CA LEU A 249 18.46 -2.68 0.71
C LEU A 249 17.76 -1.91 -0.42
N THR A 250 17.62 -2.53 -1.58
CA THR A 250 16.79 -2.04 -2.68
C THR A 250 15.56 -2.92 -2.79
N ILE A 251 14.38 -2.35 -2.54
CA ILE A 251 13.11 -3.07 -2.56
C ILE A 251 12.42 -2.80 -3.90
N SER A 252 12.05 -3.86 -4.61
CA SER A 252 11.21 -3.73 -5.80
C SER A 252 9.75 -3.50 -5.41
N PRO A 253 8.97 -2.69 -6.16
CA PRO A 253 7.54 -2.52 -5.91
C PRO A 253 6.73 -3.82 -5.93
N ALA A 254 7.23 -4.86 -6.62
CA ALA A 254 6.57 -6.16 -6.72
C ALA A 254 6.90 -7.12 -5.55
N TRP A 255 7.73 -6.72 -4.59
CA TRP A 255 8.09 -7.61 -3.48
C TRP A 255 7.00 -7.65 -2.41
N THR A 256 6.64 -8.86 -2.01
CA THR A 256 5.81 -9.12 -0.84
C THR A 256 6.58 -8.87 0.46
N ASP A 257 5.86 -8.74 1.57
CA ASP A 257 6.45 -8.58 2.90
C ASP A 257 7.44 -9.72 3.22
N ASP A 258 7.09 -10.97 2.87
CA ASP A 258 7.96 -12.14 3.05
C ASP A 258 9.23 -12.05 2.21
N ARG A 259 9.13 -11.62 0.95
CA ARG A 259 10.30 -11.46 0.08
C ARG A 259 11.23 -10.36 0.56
N ILE A 260 10.70 -9.27 1.11
CA ILE A 260 11.49 -8.22 1.77
C ILE A 260 12.19 -8.78 3.02
N ALA A 261 11.49 -9.58 3.82
CA ALA A 261 12.06 -10.21 5.02
C ALA A 261 13.19 -11.19 4.68
N ASP A 262 13.03 -12.03 3.66
CA ASP A 262 14.08 -12.96 3.22
C ASP A 262 15.32 -12.21 2.73
N GLN A 263 15.14 -11.14 1.95
CA GLN A 263 16.25 -10.37 1.43
C GLN A 263 16.95 -9.51 2.50
N SER A 264 16.31 -9.28 3.66
CA SER A 264 16.88 -8.48 4.76
C SER A 264 18.23 -9.03 5.26
N ALA A 265 18.45 -10.34 5.14
CA ALA A 265 19.69 -11.01 5.51
C ALA A 265 20.93 -10.47 4.76
N SER A 266 20.75 -9.89 3.57
CA SER A 266 21.83 -9.25 2.80
C SER A 266 22.39 -7.97 3.44
N VAL A 267 21.66 -7.37 4.38
CA VAL A 267 21.99 -6.07 4.99
C VAL A 267 22.08 -6.14 6.52
N VAL A 268 21.43 -7.14 7.13
CA VAL A 268 21.40 -7.34 8.58
C VAL A 268 21.58 -8.82 8.89
N VAL A 269 22.63 -9.13 9.64
CA VAL A 269 22.92 -10.50 10.08
C VAL A 269 22.29 -10.74 11.46
N GLY A 270 21.72 -11.94 11.65
CA GLY A 270 21.34 -12.43 12.98
C GLY A 270 19.90 -12.14 13.43
N VAL A 271 19.03 -11.62 12.56
CA VAL A 271 17.59 -11.43 12.85
C VAL A 271 16.61 -11.88 11.73
N PRO A 272 16.89 -12.96 10.96
CA PRO A 272 16.02 -13.39 9.85
C PRO A 272 14.67 -13.96 10.33
N HIS A 273 14.57 -14.39 11.59
CA HIS A 273 13.32 -14.89 12.15
C HIS A 273 12.41 -13.72 12.55
N GLU A 274 12.98 -12.69 13.17
CA GLU A 274 12.27 -11.50 13.63
C GLU A 274 11.75 -10.67 12.45
N THR A 275 12.53 -10.51 11.38
CA THR A 275 12.07 -9.84 10.16
C THR A 275 10.90 -10.58 9.51
N ARG A 276 10.99 -11.91 9.38
CA ARG A 276 9.88 -12.74 8.87
C ARG A 276 8.66 -12.69 9.79
N ARG A 277 8.86 -12.76 11.11
CA ARG A 277 7.77 -12.64 12.09
C ARG A 277 7.05 -11.30 11.94
N LEU A 278 7.79 -10.20 11.80
CA LEU A 278 7.19 -8.87 11.62
C LEU A 278 6.48 -8.71 10.28
N ALA A 279 7.05 -9.23 9.19
CA ALA A 279 6.39 -9.32 7.88
C ALA A 279 5.07 -10.08 7.96
N ALA A 280 5.06 -11.25 8.59
CA ALA A 280 3.87 -12.04 8.81
C ALA A 280 2.81 -11.28 9.62
N MET A 281 3.21 -10.56 10.68
CA MET A 281 2.28 -9.72 11.46
C MET A 281 1.68 -8.59 10.61
N SER A 282 2.49 -7.93 9.75
CA SER A 282 2.04 -6.90 8.80
C SER A 282 1.02 -7.43 7.80
N SER A 283 1.31 -8.58 7.19
CA SER A 283 0.40 -9.27 6.28
C SER A 283 -0.90 -9.68 6.99
N ALA A 284 -0.77 -10.22 8.20
CA ALA A 284 -1.88 -10.69 9.01
C ALA A 284 -2.84 -9.57 9.44
N VAL A 285 -2.38 -8.36 9.73
CA VAL A 285 -3.27 -7.21 9.99
C VAL A 285 -3.81 -6.57 8.72
N THR A 286 -3.15 -6.81 7.60
CA THR A 286 -3.53 -6.24 6.31
C THR A 286 -4.70 -6.99 5.70
N PHE A 287 -4.62 -8.32 5.69
CA PHE A 287 -5.60 -9.19 5.04
C PHE A 287 -6.53 -9.91 6.02
N GLY A 288 -6.18 -10.00 7.30
CA GLY A 288 -6.98 -10.69 8.32
C GLY A 288 -7.84 -9.75 9.16
N THR A 289 -8.95 -10.29 9.66
CA THR A 289 -9.76 -9.72 10.74
C THR A 289 -9.44 -10.45 12.05
N ARG A 290 -9.35 -9.71 13.16
CA ARG A 290 -9.12 -10.26 14.51
C ARG A 290 -9.92 -9.49 15.55
N PRO A 291 -10.23 -10.08 16.71
CA PRO A 291 -10.82 -9.35 17.83
C PRO A 291 -9.94 -8.16 18.29
N PRO A 292 -10.53 -7.04 18.78
CA PRO A 292 -9.78 -5.85 19.17
C PRO A 292 -8.63 -6.10 20.18
N ASP A 293 -8.83 -6.99 21.14
CA ASP A 293 -7.81 -7.29 22.16
C ASP A 293 -6.62 -8.08 21.59
N GLU A 294 -6.86 -8.97 20.63
CA GLU A 294 -5.78 -9.64 19.90
C GLU A 294 -5.01 -8.68 19.01
N GLN A 295 -5.71 -7.74 18.36
CA GLN A 295 -5.05 -6.71 17.56
C GLN A 295 -4.12 -5.84 18.42
N ARG A 296 -4.51 -5.51 19.65
CA ARG A 296 -3.67 -4.76 20.61
C ARG A 296 -2.40 -5.54 20.97
N ARG A 297 -2.54 -6.82 21.36
CA ARG A 297 -1.40 -7.70 21.67
C ARG A 297 -0.46 -7.86 20.49
N LEU A 298 -1.01 -8.07 19.29
CA LEU A 298 -0.23 -8.19 18.05
C LEU A 298 0.55 -6.91 17.74
N ALA A 299 -0.03 -5.74 18.02
CA ALA A 299 0.65 -4.46 17.86
C ALA A 299 1.81 -4.28 18.85
N ASP A 300 1.64 -4.68 20.11
CA ASP A 300 2.71 -4.60 21.10
C ASP A 300 3.87 -5.56 20.74
N ASP A 301 3.54 -6.76 20.25
CA ASP A 301 4.50 -7.73 19.72
C ASP A 301 5.23 -7.25 18.46
N ALA A 302 4.52 -6.58 17.55
CA ALA A 302 5.13 -5.97 16.38
C ALA A 302 6.10 -4.85 16.77
N MET A 303 5.74 -4.02 17.75
CA MET A 303 6.60 -2.96 18.25
C MET A 303 7.85 -3.50 18.96
N SER A 304 7.73 -4.57 19.74
CA SER A 304 8.89 -5.21 20.39
C SER A 304 9.82 -5.85 19.34
N THR A 305 9.27 -6.57 18.37
CA THR A 305 10.02 -7.21 17.28
C THR A 305 10.75 -6.17 16.41
N ALA A 306 10.08 -5.06 16.06
CA ALA A 306 10.70 -3.97 15.31
C ALA A 306 11.89 -3.33 16.06
N ARG A 307 11.83 -3.22 17.39
CA ARG A 307 12.96 -2.72 18.20
C ARG A 307 14.14 -3.69 18.18
N VAL A 308 13.90 -5.00 18.21
CA VAL A 308 14.96 -6.01 18.12
C VAL A 308 15.70 -5.89 16.79
N ILE A 309 14.97 -5.73 15.69
CA ILE A 309 15.55 -5.56 14.35
C ILE A 309 16.37 -4.25 14.27
N ASP A 310 15.81 -3.13 14.73
CA ASP A 310 16.50 -1.83 14.73
C ASP A 310 17.79 -1.86 15.58
N GLU A 311 17.76 -2.57 16.71
CA GLU A 311 18.93 -2.76 17.56
C GLU A 311 19.99 -3.64 16.88
N ALA A 312 19.59 -4.71 16.20
CA ALA A 312 20.50 -5.56 15.43
C ALA A 312 21.17 -4.80 14.27
N ILE A 313 20.41 -3.96 13.56
CA ILE A 313 20.93 -3.03 12.54
C ILE A 313 21.98 -2.09 13.17
N ARG A 314 21.71 -1.57 14.37
CA ARG A 314 22.62 -0.63 15.04
C ARG A 314 23.89 -1.31 15.55
N ARG A 315 23.77 -2.50 16.12
CA ARG A 315 24.90 -3.26 16.71
C ARG A 315 25.86 -3.78 15.66
N SER A 316 25.36 -4.17 14.49
CA SER A 316 26.17 -4.61 13.35
C SER A 316 26.98 -3.49 12.66
N ARG A 317 26.85 -2.23 13.11
CA ARG A 317 27.49 -1.05 12.50
C ARG A 317 28.48 -0.35 13.44
N THR A 318 29.58 0.13 12.89
CA THR A 318 30.53 1.02 13.59
C THR A 318 29.93 2.40 13.87
N ARG A 319 30.57 3.21 14.73
CA ARG A 319 30.07 4.56 15.10
C ARG A 319 29.81 5.44 13.86
N TRP A 320 30.73 5.42 12.89
CA TRP A 320 30.59 6.16 11.63
C TRP A 320 29.50 5.61 10.73
N GLN A 321 29.38 4.28 10.62
CA GLN A 321 28.32 3.65 9.83
C GLN A 321 26.93 3.92 10.41
N ARG A 322 26.79 4.00 11.75
CA ARG A 322 25.53 4.38 12.40
C ARG A 322 25.12 5.80 12.07
N LEU A 323 26.06 6.74 12.09
CA LEU A 323 25.79 8.14 11.74
C LEU A 323 25.34 8.23 10.27
N ARG A 324 26.09 7.60 9.36
CA ARG A 324 25.75 7.54 7.93
C ARG A 324 24.39 6.89 7.68
N TRP A 325 24.06 5.81 8.40
CA TRP A 325 22.77 5.13 8.30
C TRP A 325 21.62 6.03 8.77
N ARG A 326 21.74 6.70 9.93
CA ARG A 326 20.72 7.62 10.44
C ARG A 326 20.46 8.80 9.50
N LEU A 327 21.52 9.35 8.92
CA LEU A 327 21.48 10.47 7.97
C LEU A 327 21.16 10.03 6.53
N SER A 328 21.02 8.73 6.27
CA SER A 328 20.67 8.23 4.95
C SER A 328 19.30 8.76 4.52
N LEU A 329 19.21 9.21 3.27
CA LEU A 329 17.99 9.73 2.64
C LEU A 329 17.37 8.71 1.68
N ARG A 330 17.88 7.47 1.62
CA ARG A 330 17.41 6.49 0.64
C ARG A 330 15.93 6.17 0.85
N SER A 331 15.48 6.02 2.08
CA SER A 331 14.05 5.83 2.40
C SER A 331 13.16 7.03 2.02
N LEU A 332 13.73 8.24 1.92
CA LEU A 332 13.00 9.46 1.59
C LEU A 332 12.96 9.77 0.09
N ARG A 333 13.86 9.18 -0.70
CA ARG A 333 13.94 9.38 -2.15
C ARG A 333 12.94 8.48 -2.88
N ARG A 334 12.13 9.04 -3.77
CA ARG A 334 11.15 8.30 -4.60
C ARG A 334 11.68 6.98 -5.20
N PRO A 335 12.87 6.93 -5.85
CA PRO A 335 13.34 5.70 -6.50
C PRO A 335 13.76 4.59 -5.55
N THR A 336 14.01 4.89 -4.27
CA THR A 336 14.51 3.90 -3.29
C THR A 336 13.61 3.76 -2.08
N ARG A 337 12.49 4.49 -2.02
CA ARG A 337 11.54 4.45 -0.90
C ARG A 337 10.90 3.06 -0.80
N SER A 338 10.68 2.60 0.43
CA SER A 338 9.88 1.40 0.68
C SER A 338 8.46 1.56 0.10
N PRO A 339 7.94 0.58 -0.66
CA PRO A 339 6.55 0.62 -1.14
C PRO A 339 5.53 0.47 0.00
N VAL A 340 5.96 -0.06 1.15
CA VAL A 340 5.15 -0.17 2.37
C VAL A 340 4.97 1.22 2.99
N THR A 341 3.74 1.73 3.00
CA THR A 341 3.40 3.09 3.49
C THR A 341 2.90 3.15 4.92
#